data_AF-A0A7I5E868-F1
#
_entry.id   AF-A0A7I5E868-F1
#
_cell.length_a   1.000
_cell.length_b   1.000
_cell.length_c   1.000
_cell.angle_alpha   90.00
_cell.angle_beta   90.00
_cell.angle_gamma   90.00
#
_symmetry.space_group_name_H-M   'P 1'
#
loop_
_entity.id
_entity.type
_entity.pdbx_description
1 polymer ?
#
loop_
_entity_poly.entity_id
_entity_poly.type
_entity_poly.pdbx_seq_one_letter_code
_entity_poly.pdbx_strand_id
1 'polypeptide(L)'
;MAATQTTTIETVSVVRPLKVISLICLCIAIALSIVSLSSTWWLRSGSFRTGLFLECTSSSEPSHAAPLREAPLPGKCHAPARDSGRLVAEFEIMVLGRAHFEARHAHCGRGSAKLMYVLYFSRPGPPIPHLTRSLQADLKELRNFVTDIQTDRQTDRQTDRQTDRQTDRQTKRFIVSYIKAVAALMIIALIFTGVAFFLNICGLSKSDIRRKYIFYKFATYLAILAVLLELTALIVFPACFYVKMKEYGSRRDWEVDWSYGLAWGATLFTFGASLLLICDKEHEEVYYKEKTIYNPPPELMN
;
A
#
# COMPACT_ATOMS: atom_id res chain seq x y z
N MET A 1 -22.41 -75.19 8.02
CA MET A 1 -21.43 -74.46 8.84
C MET A 1 -21.41 -73.01 8.37
N ALA A 2 -21.80 -72.05 9.21
CA ALA A 2 -21.78 -70.64 8.84
C ALA A 2 -20.92 -69.88 9.85
N ALA A 3 -19.84 -69.25 9.39
CA ALA A 3 -19.10 -68.29 10.18
C ALA A 3 -20.00 -67.07 10.42
N THR A 4 -20.00 -66.54 11.65
CA THR A 4 -20.76 -65.33 11.96
C THR A 4 -19.90 -64.12 11.60
N GLN A 5 -20.36 -63.30 10.66
CA GLN A 5 -19.70 -62.08 10.26
C GLN A 5 -20.24 -60.92 11.11
N THR A 6 -19.37 -60.29 11.89
CA THR A 6 -19.72 -59.08 12.65
C THR A 6 -19.07 -57.87 11.99
N THR A 7 -19.88 -56.90 11.57
CA THR A 7 -19.41 -55.64 10.95
C THR A 7 -19.36 -54.55 12.02
N THR A 8 -18.16 -54.01 12.27
CA THR A 8 -17.98 -52.88 13.20
C THR A 8 -17.48 -51.66 12.43
N ILE A 9 -18.14 -50.52 12.62
CA ILE A 9 -17.78 -49.24 11.99
C ILE A 9 -16.83 -48.49 12.91
N GLU A 10 -15.54 -48.41 12.55
CA GLU A 10 -14.54 -47.59 13.24
C GLU A 10 -14.37 -46.26 12.48
N THR A 11 -14.63 -45.12 13.13
CA THR A 11 -14.38 -43.80 12.55
C THR A 11 -12.89 -43.44 12.67
N VAL A 12 -12.08 -43.74 11.64
CA VAL A 12 -10.66 -43.34 11.61
C VAL A 12 -10.54 -41.93 11.02
N SER A 13 -10.27 -40.94 11.87
CA SER A 13 -9.99 -39.57 11.43
C SER A 13 -8.55 -39.46 10.91
N VAL A 14 -8.33 -39.69 9.62
CA VAL A 14 -7.03 -39.38 8.99
C VAL A 14 -6.90 -37.86 8.94
N VAL A 15 -5.86 -37.31 9.58
CA VAL A 15 -5.52 -35.88 9.47
C VAL A 15 -5.12 -35.64 8.01
N ARG A 16 -6.00 -35.01 7.24
CA ARG A 16 -5.75 -34.75 5.82
C ARG A 16 -4.62 -33.72 5.71
N PRO A 17 -3.53 -34.02 4.97
CA PRO A 17 -2.37 -33.14 4.87
C PRO A 17 -2.74 -31.76 4.29
N LEU A 18 -3.83 -31.68 3.54
CA LEU A 18 -4.38 -30.44 2.96
C LEU A 18 -4.59 -29.32 3.99
N LYS A 19 -5.12 -29.63 5.18
CA LYS A 19 -5.35 -28.62 6.23
C LYS A 19 -4.02 -28.07 6.77
N VAL A 20 -3.01 -28.93 6.93
CA VAL A 20 -1.66 -28.51 7.39
C VAL A 20 -0.97 -27.66 6.33
N ILE A 21 -1.08 -28.04 5.05
CA ILE A 21 -0.53 -27.26 3.94
C ILE A 21 -1.19 -25.87 3.89
N SER A 22 -2.52 -25.79 4.05
CA SER A 22 -3.23 -24.50 4.10
C SER A 22 -2.71 -23.58 5.22
N LEU A 23 -2.36 -24.16 6.37
CA LEU A 23 -1.84 -23.42 7.52
C LEU A 23 -0.43 -22.89 7.24
N ILE A 24 0.43 -23.69 6.60
CA ILE A 24 1.76 -23.26 6.16
C ILE A 24 1.64 -22.13 5.13
N CYS A 25 0.74 -22.24 4.16
CA CYS A 25 0.49 -21.19 3.18
C CYS A 25 0.02 -19.89 3.83
N LEU A 26 -0.88 -19.95 4.83
CA LEU A 26 -1.32 -18.77 5.58
C LEU A 26 -0.18 -18.16 6.42
N CYS A 27 0.69 -18.96 7.03
CA CYS A 27 1.89 -18.45 7.70
C CYS A 27 2.79 -17.66 6.75
N ILE A 28 3.07 -18.23 5.57
CA ILE A 28 3.91 -17.59 4.55
C ILE A 28 3.24 -16.30 4.06
N ALA A 29 1.94 -16.33 3.80
CA ALA A 29 1.18 -15.14 3.39
C ALA A 29 1.27 -14.02 4.43
N ILE A 30 1.07 -14.33 5.72
CA ILE A 30 1.20 -13.34 6.81
C ILE A 30 2.61 -12.73 6.83
N ALA A 31 3.66 -13.56 6.73
CA ALA A 31 5.03 -13.08 6.73
C ALA A 31 5.31 -12.17 5.52
N LEU A 32 4.89 -12.56 4.32
CA LEU A 32 5.05 -11.77 3.10
C LEU A 32 4.28 -10.44 3.18
N SER A 33 3.04 -10.45 3.69
CA SER A 33 2.25 -9.24 3.89
C SER A 33 2.90 -8.27 4.89
N ILE A 34 3.47 -8.79 5.99
CA ILE A 34 4.19 -7.95 6.97
C ILE A 34 5.45 -7.32 6.36
N VAL A 35 6.24 -8.11 5.62
CA VAL A 35 7.45 -7.61 4.93
C VAL A 35 7.08 -6.55 3.89
N SER A 36 6.02 -6.78 3.12
CA SER A 36 5.55 -5.81 2.14
C SER A 36 5.07 -4.52 2.80
N LEU A 37 4.25 -4.59 3.85
CA LEU A 37 3.72 -3.41 4.57
C LEU A 37 4.80 -2.57 5.26
N SER A 38 5.84 -3.21 5.80
CA SER A 38 6.96 -2.53 6.47
C SER A 38 8.00 -1.96 5.51
N SER A 39 7.99 -2.39 4.24
CA SER A 39 8.96 -1.94 3.25
C SER A 39 8.69 -0.51 2.75
N THR A 40 9.78 0.19 2.44
CA THR A 40 9.75 1.51 1.79
C THR A 40 9.92 1.43 0.27
N TRP A 41 9.76 0.24 -0.31
CA TRP A 41 10.14 -0.07 -1.70
C TRP A 41 8.92 -0.54 -2.50
N TRP A 42 7.88 0.29 -2.50
CA TRP A 42 6.69 0.05 -3.31
C TRP A 42 6.82 0.70 -4.68
N LEU A 43 7.31 1.93 -4.71
CA LEU A 43 7.52 2.72 -5.91
C LEU A 43 8.85 3.45 -5.86
N ARG A 44 9.49 3.57 -7.02
CA ARG A 44 10.75 4.30 -7.20
C ARG A 44 10.68 5.21 -8.42
N SER A 45 11.33 6.37 -8.29
CA SER A 45 11.58 7.32 -9.38
C SER A 45 12.99 7.86 -9.20
N GLY A 46 13.97 7.26 -9.89
CA GLY A 46 15.38 7.59 -9.72
C GLY A 46 15.87 7.33 -8.29
N SER A 47 16.32 8.38 -7.60
CA SER A 47 16.80 8.32 -6.21
C SER A 47 15.68 8.37 -5.16
N PHE A 48 14.46 8.73 -5.54
CA PHE A 48 13.32 8.81 -4.62
C PHE A 48 12.58 7.47 -4.55
N ARG A 49 12.25 7.06 -3.33
CA ARG A 49 11.49 5.85 -3.03
C ARG A 49 10.34 6.19 -2.10
N THR A 50 9.20 5.58 -2.34
CA THR A 50 8.04 5.70 -1.46
C THR A 50 7.51 4.33 -1.10
N GLY A 51 7.35 4.10 0.19
CA GLY A 51 6.54 3.02 0.73
C GLY A 51 5.11 3.50 0.98
N LEU A 52 4.37 2.68 1.72
CA LEU A 52 3.01 2.98 2.13
C LEU A 52 2.94 4.00 3.30
N PHE A 53 3.98 4.03 4.13
CA PHE A 53 4.03 4.84 5.35
C PHE A 53 5.23 5.82 5.41
N LEU A 54 6.33 5.53 4.71
CA LEU A 54 7.53 6.37 4.69
C LEU A 54 7.98 6.69 3.28
N GLU A 55 8.54 7.89 3.13
CA GLU A 55 9.18 8.39 1.91
C GLU A 55 10.69 8.54 2.19
N CYS A 56 11.54 8.10 1.27
CA CYS A 56 12.99 8.06 1.42
C CYS A 56 13.72 8.50 0.16
N THR A 57 14.86 9.18 0.30
CA THR A 57 15.73 9.53 -0.83
C THR A 57 17.08 8.81 -0.69
N SER A 58 17.55 8.15 -1.74
CA SER A 58 18.85 7.47 -1.81
C SER A 58 20.01 8.48 -1.79
N SER A 59 21.12 8.13 -1.14
CA SER A 59 22.32 8.97 -1.02
C SER A 59 23.32 8.82 -2.17
N SER A 60 23.24 7.74 -2.95
CA SER A 60 24.30 7.31 -3.87
C SER A 60 24.10 7.66 -5.34
N GLU A 61 23.03 8.36 -5.71
CA GLU A 61 22.63 8.55 -7.12
C GLU A 61 22.57 10.05 -7.48
N PRO A 62 23.19 10.50 -8.59
CA PRO A 62 23.32 11.92 -8.92
C PRO A 62 21.94 12.56 -9.07
N SER A 63 21.69 13.57 -8.24
CA SER A 63 20.40 14.25 -8.13
C SER A 63 20.13 15.14 -9.35
N HIS A 64 19.47 14.60 -10.38
CA HIS A 64 18.75 15.42 -11.35
C HIS A 64 17.44 15.94 -10.74
N ALA A 65 17.55 16.74 -9.68
CA ALA A 65 16.46 17.30 -8.87
C ALA A 65 15.52 16.26 -8.21
N ALA A 66 15.16 16.48 -6.94
CA ALA A 66 14.16 15.64 -6.30
C ALA A 66 12.81 15.71 -7.05
N PRO A 67 12.11 14.58 -7.27
CA PRO A 67 10.87 14.56 -8.05
C PRO A 67 9.76 15.41 -7.40
N LEU A 68 9.86 15.63 -6.10
CA LEU A 68 8.97 16.51 -5.32
C LEU A 68 9.78 17.58 -4.60
N ARG A 69 9.25 18.81 -4.58
CA ARG A 69 9.82 19.96 -3.86
C ARG A 69 9.93 19.74 -2.34
N GLU A 70 9.23 18.74 -1.82
CA GLU A 70 9.11 18.37 -0.41
C GLU A 70 9.83 17.04 -0.08
N ALA A 71 10.64 16.50 -0.99
CA ALA A 71 11.31 15.22 -0.77
C ALA A 71 12.37 15.30 0.34
N PRO A 72 12.63 14.17 1.04
CA PRO A 72 13.69 14.10 2.05
C PRO A 72 15.06 14.41 1.46
N LEU A 73 15.94 14.96 2.31
CA LEU A 73 17.38 15.05 2.03
C LEU A 73 17.96 13.66 1.67
N PRO A 74 19.00 13.58 0.83
CA PRO A 74 19.63 12.31 0.47
C PRO A 74 20.07 11.52 1.71
N GLY A 75 19.70 10.25 1.77
CA GLY A 75 19.95 9.35 2.90
C GLY A 75 18.98 9.50 4.08
N LYS A 76 17.95 10.36 3.98
CA LYS A 76 16.93 10.52 5.03
C LYS A 76 15.57 9.99 4.58
N CYS A 77 14.79 9.57 5.58
CA CYS A 77 13.40 9.17 5.43
C CYS A 77 12.52 10.01 6.37
N HIS A 78 11.30 10.32 5.95
CA HIS A 78 10.29 10.91 6.82
C HIS A 78 8.91 10.35 6.51
N ALA A 79 7.98 10.51 7.46
CA ALA A 79 6.57 10.29 7.19
C ALA A 79 6.04 11.40 6.27
N PRO A 80 5.05 11.12 5.41
CA PRO A 80 4.44 12.13 4.54
C PRO A 80 3.89 13.29 5.37
N ALA A 81 4.23 14.53 4.98
CA ALA A 81 4.15 15.75 5.79
C ALA A 81 2.72 16.22 6.18
N ARG A 82 1.67 15.43 5.93
CA ARG A 82 0.29 15.81 6.23
C ARG A 82 -0.47 14.72 7.00
N ASP A 83 -0.59 15.02 8.29
CA ASP A 83 -1.51 14.52 9.30
C ASP A 83 -1.38 13.05 9.73
N SER A 84 -0.89 12.91 10.97
CA SER A 84 -0.80 11.69 11.76
C SER A 84 -2.19 11.19 12.12
N GLY A 85 -2.77 10.38 11.24
CA GLY A 85 -3.91 9.54 11.56
C GLY A 85 -3.46 8.33 12.37
N ARG A 86 -4.02 8.21 13.58
CA ARG A 86 -4.01 7.11 14.58
C ARG A 86 -3.78 5.66 14.07
N LEU A 87 -4.05 5.36 12.80
CA LEU A 87 -3.82 4.08 12.13
C LEU A 87 -2.34 3.65 12.06
N VAL A 88 -1.40 4.58 11.91
CA VAL A 88 0.05 4.26 11.78
C VAL A 88 0.65 3.89 13.15
N ALA A 89 0.20 4.55 14.23
CA ALA A 89 0.71 4.30 15.57
C ALA A 89 0.33 2.92 16.10
N GLU A 90 -0.89 2.45 15.85
CA GLU A 90 -1.36 1.12 16.29
C GLU A 90 -0.64 -0.02 15.56
N PHE A 91 -0.29 0.14 14.28
CA PHE A 91 0.45 -0.88 13.52
C PHE A 91 1.95 -0.94 13.88
N GLU A 92 2.60 0.22 14.07
CA GLU A 92 3.96 0.31 14.64
C GLU A 92 4.04 -0.36 16.02
N ILE A 93 3.04 -0.15 16.88
CA ILE A 93 2.94 -0.78 18.20
C ILE A 93 2.73 -2.30 18.10
N MET A 94 1.93 -2.76 17.13
CA MET A 94 1.59 -4.18 16.99
C MET A 94 2.67 -5.04 16.32
N VAL A 95 3.51 -4.46 15.44
CA VAL A 95 4.47 -5.23 14.62
C VAL A 95 5.92 -5.00 15.04
N LEU A 96 6.29 -3.81 15.50
CA LEU A 96 7.70 -3.39 15.57
C LEU A 96 8.19 -3.08 16.98
N GLY A 97 7.62 -3.71 18.02
CA GLY A 97 8.11 -3.69 19.42
C GLY A 97 9.46 -2.99 19.60
N ARG A 98 9.41 -1.66 19.67
CA ARG A 98 10.54 -0.71 19.71
C ARG A 98 11.78 -1.10 18.87
N ALA A 99 11.69 -1.11 17.54
CA ALA A 99 12.87 -1.03 16.67
C ALA A 99 13.21 0.44 16.37
N HIS A 100 13.71 1.12 17.39
CA HIS A 100 14.34 2.44 17.28
C HIS A 100 15.68 2.24 16.53
N PHE A 101 15.66 2.27 15.19
CA PHE A 101 16.89 2.25 14.41
C PHE A 101 17.55 3.63 14.50
N GLU A 102 18.47 3.75 15.47
CA GLU A 102 19.30 4.92 15.73
C GLU A 102 19.99 5.43 14.45
N ALA A 103 19.61 6.62 14.01
CA ALA A 103 20.47 7.47 13.21
C ALA A 103 21.52 8.12 14.12
N ARG A 104 22.69 7.49 14.22
CA ARG A 104 23.86 8.04 14.90
C ARG A 104 24.67 8.95 13.94
N HIS A 105 25.05 10.11 14.45
CA HIS A 105 26.03 11.09 13.94
C HIS A 105 25.63 11.97 12.73
N ALA A 106 25.30 13.23 13.01
CA ALA A 106 26.27 14.34 12.83
C ALA A 106 25.59 15.69 13.17
N HIS A 107 26.08 16.30 14.26
CA HIS A 107 25.89 17.71 14.57
C HIS A 107 26.90 18.57 13.81
N CYS A 108 26.54 19.85 13.64
CA CYS A 108 27.39 21.02 13.35
C CYS A 108 27.69 21.29 11.85
N GLY A 109 27.47 22.48 11.29
CA GLY A 109 26.99 23.74 11.84
C GLY A 109 26.82 24.84 10.77
N ARG A 110 25.87 25.74 11.05
CA ARG A 110 25.89 27.23 10.94
C ARG A 110 26.39 27.95 9.66
N GLY A 111 25.50 28.80 9.13
CA GLY A 111 25.80 30.08 8.43
C GLY A 111 25.32 30.10 6.97
N SER A 112 24.60 31.09 6.43
CA SER A 112 24.10 32.37 6.93
C SER A 112 22.96 32.80 5.98
N ALA A 113 21.89 33.34 6.53
CA ALA A 113 20.83 33.99 5.76
C ALA A 113 21.23 35.43 5.43
N LYS A 114 20.77 35.87 4.25
CA LYS A 114 20.58 37.26 3.80
C LYS A 114 21.84 38.10 3.58
N LEU A 115 21.94 38.64 2.37
CA LEU A 115 21.76 40.07 2.08
C LEU A 115 22.74 40.49 0.97
N MET A 116 22.27 40.55 -0.28
CA MET A 116 22.73 41.51 -1.28
C MET A 116 22.02 41.16 -2.58
N TYR A 117 20.93 41.85 -2.87
CA TYR A 117 20.46 42.16 -4.22
C TYR A 117 19.13 42.88 -4.04
N VAL A 118 19.18 44.20 -3.85
CA VAL A 118 18.20 45.20 -4.29
C VAL A 118 18.73 46.50 -3.72
N LEU A 119 19.57 47.20 -4.47
CA LEU A 119 19.72 48.66 -4.42
C LEU A 119 20.69 49.02 -5.54
N TYR A 120 20.23 49.09 -6.80
CA TYR A 120 20.83 49.93 -7.85
C TYR A 120 20.00 49.76 -9.12
N PHE A 121 18.93 50.54 -9.27
CA PHE A 121 18.47 51.09 -10.55
C PHE A 121 17.35 52.10 -10.28
N SER A 122 17.73 53.34 -10.03
CA SER A 122 16.85 54.51 -10.14
C SER A 122 17.71 55.72 -10.44
N ARG A 123 17.86 56.03 -11.74
CA ARG A 123 18.19 57.38 -12.21
C ARG A 123 17.06 57.83 -13.14
N PRO A 124 16.27 58.85 -12.77
CA PRO A 124 15.40 59.53 -13.71
C PRO A 124 16.26 60.47 -14.57
N GLY A 125 16.15 60.34 -15.90
CA GLY A 125 16.72 61.30 -16.85
C GLY A 125 15.93 62.62 -16.86
N PRO A 126 16.55 63.73 -17.31
CA PRO A 126 15.96 65.06 -17.23
C PRO A 126 14.83 65.27 -18.27
N PRO A 127 13.84 66.13 -17.97
CA PRO A 127 12.74 66.41 -18.89
C PRO A 127 13.14 67.45 -19.96
N ILE A 128 12.83 67.15 -21.23
CA ILE A 128 12.94 68.10 -22.35
C ILE A 128 11.53 68.65 -22.62
N PRO A 129 11.28 69.98 -22.54
CA PRO A 129 9.99 70.56 -22.84
C PRO A 129 9.92 70.98 -24.31
N HIS A 130 8.79 70.65 -24.95
CA HIS A 130 8.07 71.35 -26.03
C HIS A 130 7.32 70.30 -26.86
N LEU A 131 6.24 69.77 -26.28
CA LEU A 131 5.28 68.90 -26.96
C LEU A 131 3.92 69.57 -26.88
N THR A 132 3.30 69.82 -28.02
CA THR A 132 2.00 70.49 -28.14
C THR A 132 0.89 69.68 -27.46
N ARG A 133 -0.12 70.36 -26.88
CA ARG A 133 -1.23 69.74 -26.12
C ARG A 133 -1.98 68.65 -26.89
N SER A 134 -2.01 68.70 -28.22
CA SER A 134 -2.66 67.68 -29.06
C SER A 134 -1.89 66.35 -29.09
N LEU A 135 -0.58 66.38 -29.36
CA LEU A 135 0.29 65.20 -29.33
C LEU A 135 0.36 64.55 -27.93
N GLN A 136 0.19 65.35 -26.88
CA GLN A 136 0.20 64.89 -25.49
C GLN A 136 -1.09 64.14 -25.10
N ALA A 137 -2.21 64.43 -25.77
CA ALA A 137 -3.47 63.71 -25.61
C ALA A 137 -3.42 62.34 -26.32
N ASP A 138 -2.94 62.31 -27.57
CA ASP A 138 -2.79 61.07 -28.34
C ASP A 138 -1.80 60.09 -27.69
N LEU A 139 -0.66 60.59 -27.17
CA LEU A 139 0.29 59.78 -26.39
C LEU A 139 -0.31 59.23 -25.09
N LYS A 140 -1.28 59.94 -24.50
CA LYS A 140 -1.95 59.49 -23.27
C LYS A 140 -2.94 58.38 -23.58
N GLU A 141 -3.67 58.45 -24.69
CA GLU A 141 -4.53 57.35 -25.15
C GLU A 141 -3.73 56.12 -25.58
N LEU A 142 -2.67 56.29 -26.37
CA LEU A 142 -1.78 55.19 -26.76
C LEU A 142 -1.13 54.52 -25.55
N ARG A 143 -0.70 55.31 -24.55
CA ARG A 143 -0.20 54.78 -23.27
C ARG A 143 -1.28 54.00 -22.52
N ASN A 144 -2.50 54.52 -22.46
CA ASN A 144 -3.61 53.85 -21.76
C ASN A 144 -4.00 52.53 -22.45
N PHE A 145 -4.04 52.50 -23.79
CA PHE A 145 -4.29 51.29 -24.58
C PHE A 145 -3.19 50.24 -24.40
N VAL A 146 -1.92 50.65 -24.40
CA VAL A 146 -0.78 49.76 -24.12
C VAL A 146 -0.83 49.24 -22.69
N THR A 147 -1.21 50.06 -21.70
CA THR A 147 -1.38 49.58 -20.31
C THR A 147 -2.52 48.58 -20.19
N ASP A 148 -3.63 48.76 -20.90
CA ASP A 148 -4.77 47.84 -20.84
C ASP A 148 -4.41 46.46 -21.42
N ILE A 149 -3.76 46.44 -22.60
CA ILE A 149 -3.22 45.19 -23.19
C ILE A 149 -2.19 44.51 -22.28
N GLN A 150 -1.35 45.28 -21.58
CA GLN A 150 -0.40 44.71 -20.62
C GLN A 150 -1.10 44.12 -19.38
N THR A 151 -2.20 44.74 -18.94
CA THR A 151 -2.97 44.28 -17.78
C THR A 151 -3.73 43.00 -18.10
N ASP A 152 -4.30 42.88 -19.29
CA ASP A 152 -5.02 41.68 -19.74
C ASP A 152 -4.06 40.48 -19.90
N ARG A 153 -2.92 40.68 -20.57
CA ARG A 153 -1.85 39.65 -20.68
C ARG A 153 -1.26 39.25 -19.32
N GLN A 154 -1.22 40.16 -18.35
CA GLN A 154 -0.77 39.81 -17.00
C GLN A 154 -1.83 39.02 -16.24
N THR A 155 -3.10 39.33 -16.43
CA THR A 155 -4.24 38.62 -15.81
C THR A 155 -4.35 37.19 -16.32
N ASP A 156 -4.23 36.95 -17.63
CA ASP A 156 -4.21 35.58 -18.19
C ASP A 156 -3.04 34.76 -17.66
N ARG A 157 -1.82 35.33 -17.68
CA ARG A 157 -0.62 34.64 -17.15
C ARG A 157 -0.70 34.37 -15.65
N GLN A 158 -1.38 35.23 -14.89
CA GLN A 158 -1.58 35.00 -13.47
C GLN A 158 -2.65 33.92 -13.23
N THR A 159 -3.72 33.93 -14.01
CA THR A 159 -4.81 32.94 -13.95
C THR A 159 -4.29 31.55 -14.27
N ASP A 160 -3.53 31.37 -15.36
CA ASP A 160 -2.92 30.08 -15.72
C ASP A 160 -1.98 29.57 -14.62
N ARG A 161 -1.13 30.45 -14.07
CA ARG A 161 -0.21 30.08 -12.98
C ARG A 161 -0.93 29.74 -11.67
N GLN A 162 -2.08 30.35 -11.41
CA GLN A 162 -2.87 30.04 -10.23
C GLN A 162 -3.62 28.72 -10.40
N THR A 163 -4.22 28.48 -11.57
CA THR A 163 -4.89 27.22 -11.92
C THR A 163 -3.93 26.05 -11.83
N ASP A 164 -2.73 26.16 -12.41
CA ASP A 164 -1.70 25.11 -12.36
C ASP A 164 -1.25 24.79 -10.92
N ARG A 165 -1.05 25.82 -10.08
CA ARG A 165 -0.70 25.64 -8.65
C ARG A 165 -1.83 25.03 -7.82
N GLN A 166 -3.08 25.32 -8.15
CA GLN A 166 -4.23 24.75 -7.46
C GLN A 166 -4.42 23.27 -7.82
N THR A 167 -4.30 22.93 -9.11
CA THR A 167 -4.33 21.54 -9.60
C THR A 167 -3.19 20.72 -8.99
N ASP A 168 -1.99 21.31 -8.86
CA ASP A 168 -0.86 20.71 -8.13
C ASP A 168 -1.29 20.32 -6.69
N ARG A 169 -1.69 21.30 -5.89
CA ARG A 169 -2.07 21.05 -4.48
C ARG A 169 -3.24 20.09 -4.28
N GLN A 170 -4.17 20.03 -5.23
CA GLN A 170 -5.32 19.12 -5.16
C GLN A 170 -4.89 17.67 -5.42
N THR A 171 -4.10 17.42 -6.45
CA THR A 171 -3.67 16.05 -6.80
C THR A 171 -2.69 15.48 -5.78
N LYS A 172 -1.76 16.27 -5.22
CA LYS A 172 -0.92 15.82 -4.10
C LYS A 172 -1.74 15.33 -2.91
N ARG A 173 -2.79 16.07 -2.53
CA ARG A 173 -3.69 15.67 -1.44
C ARG A 173 -4.43 14.37 -1.77
N PHE A 174 -4.93 14.26 -3.00
CA PHE A 174 -5.61 13.06 -3.45
C PHE A 174 -4.70 11.82 -3.38
N ILE A 175 -3.47 11.92 -3.91
CA ILE A 175 -2.49 10.81 -3.92
C ILE A 175 -2.18 10.34 -2.50
N VAL A 176 -1.90 11.27 -1.57
CA VAL A 176 -1.61 10.92 -0.17
C VAL A 176 -2.80 10.26 0.52
N SER A 177 -4.02 10.79 0.35
CA SER A 177 -5.23 10.19 0.91
C SER A 177 -5.49 8.79 0.35
N TYR A 178 -5.24 8.61 -0.94
CA TYR A 178 -5.42 7.35 -1.63
C TYR A 178 -4.43 6.27 -1.20
N ILE A 179 -3.14 6.58 -1.12
CA ILE A 179 -2.10 5.63 -0.63
C ILE A 179 -2.46 5.17 0.79
N LYS A 180 -2.95 6.08 1.65
CA LYS A 180 -3.45 5.72 2.99
C LYS A 180 -4.66 4.78 2.95
N ALA A 181 -5.59 4.96 2.00
CA ALA A 181 -6.73 4.07 1.84
C ALA A 181 -6.30 2.65 1.42
N VAL A 182 -5.37 2.55 0.47
CA VAL A 182 -4.74 1.28 0.08
C VAL A 182 -4.05 0.63 1.27
N ALA A 183 -3.30 1.40 2.05
CA ALA A 183 -2.67 0.94 3.29
C ALA A 183 -3.66 0.36 4.29
N ALA A 184 -4.77 1.07 4.52
CA ALA A 184 -5.81 0.62 5.43
C ALA A 184 -6.45 -0.69 4.95
N LEU A 185 -6.75 -0.82 3.66
CA LEU A 185 -7.29 -2.05 3.09
C LEU A 185 -6.33 -3.23 3.26
N MET A 186 -5.03 -3.02 3.06
CA MET A 186 -4.01 -4.06 3.23
C MET A 186 -3.86 -4.48 4.70
N ILE A 187 -3.93 -3.54 5.64
CA ILE A 187 -3.91 -3.85 7.09
C ILE A 187 -5.16 -4.65 7.49
N ILE A 188 -6.35 -4.22 7.04
CA ILE A 188 -7.61 -4.93 7.33
C ILE A 188 -7.54 -6.35 6.77
N ALA A 189 -7.02 -6.52 5.56
CA ALA A 189 -6.82 -7.84 4.97
C ALA A 189 -5.85 -8.70 5.79
N LEU A 190 -4.71 -8.16 6.23
CA LEU A 190 -3.77 -8.85 7.11
C LEU A 190 -4.44 -9.31 8.43
N ILE A 191 -5.29 -8.47 9.02
CA ILE A 191 -6.04 -8.83 10.22
C ILE A 191 -6.98 -10.01 9.93
N PHE A 192 -7.72 -9.97 8.82
CA PHE A 192 -8.59 -11.09 8.43
C PHE A 192 -7.81 -12.37 8.13
N THR A 193 -6.65 -12.28 7.46
CA THR A 193 -5.75 -13.42 7.26
C THR A 193 -5.25 -13.99 8.58
N GLY A 194 -4.89 -13.12 9.55
CA GLY A 194 -4.49 -13.53 10.89
C GLY A 194 -5.61 -14.22 11.68
N VAL A 195 -6.84 -13.70 11.62
CA VAL A 195 -8.01 -14.34 12.24
C VAL A 195 -8.33 -15.67 11.55
N ALA A 196 -8.28 -15.74 10.22
CA ALA A 196 -8.48 -16.97 9.47
C ALA A 196 -7.44 -18.05 9.85
N PHE A 197 -6.17 -17.65 9.98
CA PHE A 197 -5.08 -18.52 10.45
C PHE A 197 -5.35 -19.06 11.86
N PHE A 198 -5.74 -18.20 12.80
CA PHE A 198 -6.07 -18.61 14.16
C PHE A 198 -7.27 -19.57 14.22
N LEU A 199 -8.32 -19.30 13.45
CA LEU A 199 -9.49 -20.18 13.36
C LEU A 199 -9.16 -21.52 12.72
N ASN A 200 -8.25 -21.54 11.73
CA ASN A 200 -7.74 -22.76 11.11
C ASN A 200 -6.96 -23.62 12.14
N ILE A 201 -6.08 -22.99 12.95
CA ILE A 201 -5.40 -23.66 14.08
C ILE A 201 -6.41 -24.22 15.08
N CYS A 202 -7.36 -23.38 15.53
CA CYS A 202 -8.38 -23.80 16.48
C CYS A 202 -9.23 -24.95 15.93
N GLY A 203 -9.54 -24.95 14.64
CA GLY A 203 -10.20 -26.05 13.94
C GLY A 203 -9.41 -27.36 14.00
N LEU A 204 -8.07 -27.30 13.90
CA LEU A 204 -7.21 -28.49 14.00
C LEU A 204 -7.20 -29.06 15.43
N SER A 205 -7.26 -28.20 16.44
CA SER A 205 -7.20 -28.62 17.85
C SER A 205 -8.52 -29.20 18.39
N LYS A 206 -9.64 -29.07 17.67
CA LYS A 206 -10.95 -29.55 18.15
C LYS A 206 -11.22 -30.98 17.69
N SER A 207 -11.60 -31.84 18.64
CA SER A 207 -12.01 -33.23 18.43
C SER A 207 -13.45 -33.35 17.89
N ASP A 208 -14.36 -32.45 18.27
CA ASP A 208 -15.76 -32.47 17.86
C ASP A 208 -15.92 -32.11 16.37
N ILE A 209 -16.41 -33.05 15.56
CA ILE A 209 -16.60 -32.88 14.10
C ILE A 209 -17.45 -31.66 13.74
N ARG A 210 -18.54 -31.41 14.49
CA ARG A 210 -19.47 -30.28 14.23
C ARG A 210 -18.80 -28.93 14.48
N ARG A 211 -18.07 -28.79 15.58
CA ARG A 211 -17.39 -27.53 15.92
C ARG A 211 -16.24 -27.27 14.96
N LYS A 212 -15.46 -28.32 14.66
CA LYS A 212 -14.39 -28.31 13.68
C LYS A 212 -14.87 -27.73 12.34
N TYR A 213 -15.96 -28.26 11.80
CA TYR A 213 -16.59 -27.76 10.58
C TYR A 213 -16.94 -26.27 10.65
N ILE A 214 -17.52 -25.81 11.77
CA ILE A 214 -17.89 -24.40 11.95
C ILE A 214 -16.65 -23.50 11.93
N PHE A 215 -15.57 -23.87 12.64
CA PHE A 215 -14.31 -23.11 12.64
C PHE A 215 -13.71 -22.98 11.25
N TYR A 216 -13.62 -24.09 10.49
CA TYR A 216 -13.09 -24.06 9.12
C TYR A 216 -13.96 -23.28 8.16
N LYS A 217 -15.28 -23.34 8.31
CA LYS A 217 -16.22 -22.56 7.50
C LYS A 217 -16.00 -21.06 7.68
N PHE A 218 -15.89 -20.60 8.94
CA PHE A 218 -15.57 -19.20 9.23
C PHE A 218 -14.16 -18.81 8.76
N ALA A 219 -13.16 -19.67 8.97
CA ALA A 219 -11.80 -19.44 8.47
C ALA A 219 -11.78 -19.26 6.95
N THR A 220 -12.52 -20.10 6.21
CA THR A 220 -12.61 -20.04 4.74
C THR A 220 -13.26 -18.74 4.29
N TYR A 221 -14.37 -18.31 4.90
CA TYR A 221 -15.02 -17.05 4.54
C TYR A 221 -14.14 -15.82 4.79
N LEU A 222 -13.41 -15.80 5.91
CA LEU A 222 -12.48 -14.72 6.21
C LEU A 222 -11.27 -14.72 5.27
N ALA A 223 -10.75 -15.89 4.90
CA ALA A 223 -9.65 -15.99 3.95
C ALA A 223 -10.05 -15.50 2.54
N ILE A 224 -11.26 -15.86 2.06
CA ILE A 224 -11.79 -15.35 0.78
C ILE A 224 -11.98 -13.83 0.85
N LEU A 225 -12.55 -13.30 1.94
CA LEU A 225 -12.73 -11.86 2.12
C LEU A 225 -11.38 -11.14 2.12
N ALA A 226 -10.36 -11.69 2.79
CA ALA A 226 -9.00 -11.15 2.77
C ALA A 226 -8.45 -11.08 1.33
N VAL A 227 -8.56 -12.17 0.55
CA VAL A 227 -8.12 -12.19 -0.86
C VAL A 227 -8.81 -11.10 -1.68
N LEU A 228 -10.12 -10.90 -1.52
CA LEU A 228 -10.85 -9.86 -2.26
C LEU A 228 -10.37 -8.46 -1.90
N LEU A 229 -10.09 -8.20 -0.62
CA LEU A 229 -9.53 -6.92 -0.17
C LEU A 229 -8.12 -6.70 -0.70
N GLU A 230 -7.28 -7.74 -0.69
CA GLU A 230 -5.91 -7.65 -1.21
C GLU A 230 -5.89 -7.41 -2.72
N LEU A 231 -6.68 -8.17 -3.49
CA LEU A 231 -6.82 -7.97 -4.92
C LEU A 231 -7.32 -6.57 -5.25
N THR A 232 -8.32 -6.07 -4.51
CA THR A 232 -8.84 -4.72 -4.72
C THR A 232 -7.75 -3.68 -4.45
N ALA A 233 -7.02 -3.80 -3.34
CA ALA A 233 -5.93 -2.88 -3.00
C ALA A 233 -4.82 -2.89 -4.06
N LEU A 234 -4.39 -4.08 -4.52
CA LEU A 234 -3.29 -4.23 -5.46
C LEU A 234 -3.65 -3.86 -6.90
N ILE A 235 -4.88 -4.08 -7.34
CA ILE A 235 -5.32 -3.66 -8.68
C ILE A 235 -5.53 -2.15 -8.72
N VAL A 236 -6.18 -1.60 -7.69
CA VAL A 236 -6.42 -0.16 -7.63
C VAL A 236 -5.08 0.58 -7.54
N PHE A 237 -4.10 0.04 -6.77
CA PHE A 237 -2.78 0.64 -6.52
C PHE A 237 -2.15 1.27 -7.79
N PRO A 238 -1.77 0.49 -8.83
CA PRO A 238 -1.25 1.05 -10.07
C PRO A 238 -2.29 1.74 -10.93
N ALA A 239 -3.54 1.27 -10.98
CA ALA A 239 -4.56 1.82 -11.88
C ALA A 239 -4.83 3.32 -11.61
N CYS A 240 -5.06 3.69 -10.35
CA CYS A 240 -5.22 5.09 -9.96
C CYS A 240 -3.92 5.87 -10.05
N PHE A 241 -2.78 5.23 -9.73
CA PHE A 241 -1.46 5.85 -9.80
C PHE A 241 -1.09 6.25 -11.23
N TYR A 242 -1.25 5.36 -12.22
CA TYR A 242 -0.92 5.63 -13.62
C TYR A 242 -1.79 6.74 -14.23
N VAL A 243 -3.10 6.78 -13.91
CA VAL A 243 -3.99 7.83 -14.40
C VAL A 243 -3.57 9.19 -13.84
N LYS A 244 -3.29 9.28 -12.53
CA LYS A 244 -3.02 10.56 -11.87
C LYS A 244 -1.60 11.08 -12.07
N MET A 245 -0.61 10.20 -12.16
CA MET A 245 0.79 10.62 -12.31
C MET A 245 1.13 11.11 -13.71
N LYS A 246 0.48 10.56 -14.74
CA LYS A 246 0.63 11.03 -16.13
C LYS A 246 0.25 12.50 -16.29
N GLU A 247 -0.77 12.93 -15.55
CA GLU A 247 -1.26 14.32 -15.53
C GLU A 247 -0.33 15.27 -14.76
N TYR A 248 0.47 14.72 -13.84
CA TYR A 248 1.24 15.47 -12.86
C TYR A 248 2.73 15.64 -13.19
N GLY A 249 3.25 14.83 -14.11
CA GLY A 249 4.67 14.84 -14.41
C GLY A 249 4.99 13.99 -15.63
N SER A 250 4.78 14.54 -16.82
CA SER A 250 5.11 13.94 -18.12
C SER A 250 6.62 13.66 -18.34
N ARG A 251 7.47 13.78 -17.32
CA ARG A 251 8.94 13.72 -17.42
C ARG A 251 9.62 12.82 -16.37
N ARG A 252 8.85 11.98 -15.67
CA ARG A 252 9.36 11.13 -14.57
C ARG A 252 8.96 9.68 -14.80
N ASP A 253 9.95 8.80 -14.84
CA ASP A 253 9.75 7.37 -14.93
C ASP A 253 9.53 6.80 -13.53
N TRP A 254 8.29 6.38 -13.26
CA TRP A 254 7.94 5.69 -12.02
C TRP A 254 7.91 4.19 -12.27
N GLU A 255 8.69 3.48 -11.45
CA GLU A 255 8.85 2.05 -11.52
C GLU A 255 8.26 1.41 -10.26
N VAL A 256 7.63 0.26 -10.46
CA VAL A 256 7.12 -0.57 -9.37
C VAL A 256 8.26 -1.43 -8.85
N ASP A 257 8.49 -1.39 -7.55
CA ASP A 257 9.58 -2.12 -6.90
C ASP A 257 9.16 -3.52 -6.44
N TRP A 258 10.13 -4.26 -5.89
CA TRP A 258 9.99 -5.65 -5.44
C TRP A 258 8.91 -5.87 -4.38
N SER A 259 8.65 -4.90 -3.48
CA SER A 259 7.72 -5.13 -2.37
C SER A 259 6.26 -5.21 -2.81
N TYR A 260 5.92 -4.57 -3.93
CA TYR A 260 4.64 -4.77 -4.59
C TYR A 260 4.51 -6.20 -5.13
N GLY A 261 5.58 -6.78 -5.68
CA GLY A 261 5.62 -8.18 -6.08
C GLY A 261 5.43 -9.14 -4.89
N LEU A 262 5.99 -8.81 -3.73
CA LEU A 262 5.74 -9.59 -2.51
C LEU A 262 4.29 -9.54 -2.05
N ALA A 263 3.60 -8.41 -2.21
CA ALA A 263 2.19 -8.30 -1.87
C ALA A 263 1.32 -9.22 -2.75
N TRP A 264 1.58 -9.26 -4.07
CA TRP A 264 0.94 -10.23 -4.96
C TRP A 264 1.26 -11.68 -4.58
N GLY A 265 2.49 -11.96 -4.19
CA GLY A 265 2.89 -13.26 -3.66
C GLY A 265 2.07 -13.67 -2.43
N ALA A 266 1.89 -12.75 -1.48
CA ALA A 266 1.05 -12.98 -0.30
C ALA A 266 -0.39 -13.30 -0.70
N THR A 267 -0.99 -12.56 -1.64
CA THR A 267 -2.34 -12.81 -2.14
C THR A 267 -2.49 -14.17 -2.82
N LEU A 268 -1.48 -14.61 -3.59
CA LEU A 268 -1.49 -15.93 -4.19
C LEU A 268 -1.44 -17.04 -3.14
N PHE A 269 -0.64 -16.89 -2.09
CA PHE A 269 -0.60 -17.85 -0.99
C PHE A 269 -1.90 -17.87 -0.19
N THR A 270 -2.50 -16.71 0.11
CA THR A 270 -3.81 -16.62 0.78
C THR A 270 -4.92 -17.24 -0.08
N PHE A 271 -4.89 -17.00 -1.39
CA PHE A 271 -5.83 -17.60 -2.34
C PHE A 271 -5.66 -19.12 -2.43
N GLY A 272 -4.43 -19.60 -2.56
CA GLY A 272 -4.12 -21.03 -2.53
C GLY A 272 -4.59 -21.71 -1.24
N ALA A 273 -4.36 -21.07 -0.08
CA ALA A 273 -4.85 -21.57 1.20
C ALA A 273 -6.39 -21.62 1.25
N SER A 274 -7.07 -20.62 0.69
CA SER A 274 -8.53 -20.57 0.60
C SER A 274 -9.07 -21.72 -0.25
N LEU A 275 -8.46 -21.99 -1.41
CA LEU A 275 -8.81 -23.13 -2.26
C LEU A 275 -8.58 -24.47 -1.55
N LEU A 276 -7.46 -24.65 -0.86
CA LEU A 276 -7.17 -25.87 -0.10
C LEU A 276 -8.21 -26.13 0.99
N LEU A 277 -8.67 -25.08 1.68
CA LEU A 277 -9.74 -25.19 2.68
C LEU A 277 -11.10 -25.56 2.05
N ILE A 278 -11.39 -25.06 0.84
CA ILE A 278 -12.62 -25.39 0.11
C ILE A 278 -12.57 -26.85 -0.39
N CYS A 279 -11.47 -27.26 -1.02
CA CYS A 279 -11.32 -28.63 -1.55
C CYS A 279 -11.42 -29.66 -0.41
N ASP A 280 -10.89 -29.36 0.77
CA ASP A 280 -10.98 -30.27 1.91
C ASP A 280 -12.42 -30.43 2.45
N LYS A 281 -13.27 -29.39 2.31
CA LYS A 281 -14.69 -29.44 2.68
C LYS A 281 -15.47 -30.43 1.82
N GLU A 282 -15.17 -30.51 0.52
CA GLU A 282 -15.88 -31.40 -0.43
C GLU A 282 -15.55 -32.87 -0.18
N HIS A 283 -14.35 -33.18 0.28
CA HIS A 283 -13.96 -34.57 0.55
C HIS A 283 -14.32 -35.08 1.95
N GLU A 284 -14.86 -34.24 2.84
CA GLU A 284 -15.26 -34.63 4.22
C GLU A 284 -16.52 -35.53 4.26
N GLU A 285 -17.05 -35.92 3.10
CA GLU A 285 -18.06 -36.99 2.93
C GLU A 285 -17.50 -38.36 3.38
N VAL A 286 -17.61 -38.58 4.69
CA VAL A 286 -17.62 -39.83 5.47
C VAL A 286 -17.05 -41.07 4.76
N TYR A 287 -15.75 -41.32 4.92
CA TYR A 287 -15.18 -42.65 4.68
C TYR A 287 -15.60 -43.60 5.81
N TYR A 288 -16.68 -44.35 5.61
CA TYR A 288 -16.98 -45.52 6.44
C TYR A 288 -15.96 -46.63 6.09
N LYS A 289 -14.96 -46.86 6.93
CA LYS A 289 -14.20 -48.12 6.86
C LYS A 289 -15.01 -49.21 7.55
N GLU A 290 -15.60 -50.10 6.77
CA GLU A 290 -16.19 -51.34 7.28
C GLU A 290 -15.09 -52.32 7.65
N LYS A 291 -15.06 -52.77 8.91
CA LYS A 291 -14.14 -53.79 9.41
C LYS A 291 -14.96 -55.05 9.69
N THR A 292 -14.81 -56.07 8.85
CA THR A 292 -15.47 -57.38 9.05
C THR A 292 -14.60 -58.24 9.95
N ILE A 293 -15.09 -58.56 11.14
CA ILE A 293 -14.44 -59.51 12.05
C ILE A 293 -15.08 -60.88 11.82
N TYR A 294 -14.25 -61.87 11.47
CA TYR A 294 -14.67 -63.27 11.36
C TYR A 294 -14.56 -63.93 12.72
N ASN A 295 -15.70 -64.28 13.33
CA ASN A 295 -15.69 -65.14 14.51
C ASN A 295 -15.66 -66.61 14.08
N PRO A 296 -14.64 -67.38 14.49
CA PRO A 296 -14.60 -68.81 14.22
C PRO A 296 -15.75 -69.52 14.98
N PRO A 297 -16.28 -70.64 14.45
CA PRO A 297 -17.28 -71.44 15.14
C PRO A 297 -16.75 -71.94 16.49
N PRO A 298 -17.57 -72.00 17.55
CA PRO A 298 -17.13 -72.41 18.90
C PRO A 298 -16.57 -73.84 18.97
N GLU A 299 -16.88 -74.70 18.00
CA GLU A 299 -16.36 -76.07 17.91
C GLU A 299 -14.86 -76.16 17.54
N LEU A 300 -14.26 -75.07 17.04
CA LEU A 300 -12.83 -74.95 16.73
C LEU A 300 -12.02 -74.31 17.87
N MET A 301 -12.67 -73.90 18.97
CA MET A 301 -12.04 -73.23 20.10
C MET A 301 -11.71 -74.18 21.27
N ASN A 302 -11.91 -75.49 21.09
CA ASN A 302 -11.66 -76.55 22.09
C ASN A 302 -10.70 -77.60 21.51
#